data_AF-A0A5J4PY12-F1
#
_entry.id   AF-A0A5J4PY12-F1
#
_cell.length_a   1.000
_cell.length_b   1.000
_cell.length_c   1.000
_cell.angle_alpha   90.00
_cell.angle_beta   90.00
_cell.angle_gamma   90.00
#
_symmetry.space_group_name_H-M   'P 1'
#
loop_
_entity.id
_entity.type
_entity.pdbx_description
1 polymer ?
#
loop_
_entity_poly.entity_id
_entity_poly.type
_entity_poly.pdbx_seq_one_letter_code
_entity_poly.pdbx_strand_id
1 'polypeptide(L)'
;MGPSGSGKSFFTNHMIRQYYEQGSHVLLVDTGNSYEGLCTLIHRHTNGQDGIYFTYTEENPISFNPFYTEDGVFDIEKRESIKTLILTLWKQEHEKTAGAESVALSNAVNEFINLLRADTSVVPSFNSFYEFIKGDYRKRLEQEEVREKDFDVANFLFVLAPFYKGGEYDYLLNSDKQLDLLSKRFIVYEIDAIKDNPVLFPIVTIILMEVYINKMRRLKGIRKVLLLEEAWKAIAKDSMANYLIPNRYQI
;
A
#
# COMPACT_ATOMS: atom_id res chain seq x y z
N MET A 1 -26.51 11.54 0.05
CA MET A 1 -26.51 10.06 0.18
C MET A 1 -27.91 9.57 -0.15
N GLY A 2 -28.06 8.58 -1.03
CA GLY A 2 -29.36 8.00 -1.40
C GLY A 2 -29.33 6.47 -1.22
N PRO A 3 -30.48 5.77 -1.15
CA PRO A 3 -30.55 4.32 -0.91
C PRO A 3 -29.96 3.48 -2.06
N SER A 4 -29.56 2.23 -1.80
CA SER A 4 -29.12 1.27 -2.83
C SER A 4 -30.17 1.13 -3.95
N GLY A 5 -29.75 1.04 -5.21
CA GLY A 5 -30.64 0.96 -6.38
C GLY A 5 -31.16 2.29 -6.95
N SER A 6 -30.78 3.45 -6.41
CA SER A 6 -31.22 4.78 -6.88
C SER A 6 -30.49 5.34 -8.12
N GLY A 7 -29.70 4.52 -8.83
CA GLY A 7 -28.95 4.96 -10.02
C GLY A 7 -27.70 5.80 -9.74
N LYS A 8 -27.28 5.94 -8.46
CA LYS A 8 -26.06 6.67 -8.09
C LYS A 8 -24.81 6.10 -8.76
N SER A 9 -24.59 4.79 -8.65
CA SER A 9 -23.40 4.15 -9.23
C SER A 9 -23.40 4.23 -10.77
N PHE A 10 -24.59 4.31 -11.41
CA PHE A 10 -24.69 4.59 -12.85
C PHE A 10 -24.26 6.03 -13.20
N PHE A 11 -24.74 7.03 -12.46
CA PHE A 11 -24.31 8.42 -12.62
C PHE A 11 -22.82 8.59 -12.35
N THR A 12 -22.32 7.99 -11.26
CA THR A 12 -20.90 8.04 -10.88
C THR A 12 -20.01 7.35 -11.91
N ASN A 13 -20.42 6.18 -12.42
CA ASN A 13 -19.74 5.51 -13.54
C ASN A 13 -19.60 6.44 -14.76
N HIS A 14 -20.68 7.12 -15.14
CA HIS A 14 -20.64 8.06 -16.26
C HIS A 14 -19.68 9.23 -16.00
N MET A 15 -19.75 9.85 -14.81
CA MET A 15 -18.86 10.95 -14.41
C MET A 15 -17.39 10.53 -14.42
N ILE A 16 -17.07 9.38 -13.83
CA ILE A 16 -15.70 8.87 -13.74
C ILE A 16 -15.14 8.51 -15.12
N ARG A 17 -15.97 7.92 -15.99
CA ARG A 17 -15.61 7.70 -17.39
C ARG A 17 -15.25 9.00 -18.10
N GLN A 18 -16.02 10.08 -17.91
CA GLN A 18 -15.70 11.39 -18.49
C GLN A 18 -14.34 11.93 -18.00
N TYR A 19 -14.04 11.82 -16.71
CA TYR A 19 -12.73 12.21 -16.18
C TYR A 19 -11.59 11.40 -16.82
N TYR A 20 -11.77 10.09 -16.97
CA TYR A 20 -10.82 9.21 -17.63
C TYR A 20 -10.60 9.62 -19.09
N GLU A 21 -11.68 9.83 -19.87
CA GLU A 21 -11.61 10.25 -21.28
C GLU A 21 -10.89 11.60 -21.45
N GLN A 22 -11.00 12.50 -20.47
CA GLN A 22 -10.28 13.78 -20.41
C GLN A 22 -8.81 13.66 -19.97
N GLY A 23 -8.26 12.45 -19.86
CA GLY A 23 -6.86 12.23 -19.51
C GLY A 23 -6.57 12.17 -18.00
N SER A 24 -7.59 12.14 -17.14
CA SER A 24 -7.36 11.97 -15.70
C SER A 24 -6.92 10.55 -15.37
N HIS A 25 -6.15 10.39 -14.30
CA HIS A 25 -5.96 9.09 -13.66
C HIS A 25 -7.05 8.90 -12.60
N VAL A 26 -7.71 7.76 -12.65
CA VAL A 26 -8.80 7.36 -11.79
C VAL A 26 -8.35 6.15 -10.97
N LEU A 27 -8.46 6.30 -9.65
CA LEU A 27 -8.33 5.22 -8.68
C LEU A 27 -9.67 5.06 -7.95
N LEU A 28 -10.27 3.90 -8.10
CA LEU A 28 -11.58 3.56 -7.56
C LEU A 28 -11.42 2.52 -6.46
N VAL A 29 -12.15 2.72 -5.37
CA VAL A 29 -12.37 1.73 -4.33
C VAL A 29 -13.85 1.39 -4.35
N ASP A 30 -14.12 0.14 -4.72
CA ASP A 30 -15.46 -0.39 -4.94
C ASP A 30 -15.79 -1.42 -3.86
N THR A 31 -17.08 -1.47 -3.54
CA THR A 31 -17.68 -2.53 -2.75
C THR A 31 -18.91 -3.00 -3.49
N GLY A 32 -18.86 -4.21 -4.04
CA GLY A 32 -20.00 -4.82 -4.73
C GLY A 32 -19.92 -4.81 -6.26
N ASN A 33 -18.72 -4.70 -6.84
CA ASN A 33 -18.45 -4.89 -8.28
C ASN A 33 -19.21 -3.93 -9.23
N SER A 34 -19.55 -2.73 -8.76
CA SER A 34 -20.26 -1.72 -9.53
C SER A 34 -19.46 -1.13 -10.70
N TYR A 35 -18.13 -1.25 -10.69
CA TYR A 35 -17.24 -0.69 -11.72
C TYR A 35 -16.55 -1.73 -12.61
N GLU A 36 -16.77 -3.03 -12.38
CA GLU A 36 -16.13 -4.12 -13.13
C GLU A 36 -16.37 -4.00 -14.64
N GLY A 37 -17.61 -3.74 -15.05
CA GLY A 37 -17.98 -3.61 -16.46
C GLY A 37 -17.27 -2.46 -17.17
N LEU A 38 -17.19 -1.28 -16.53
CA LEU A 38 -16.47 -0.13 -17.08
C LEU A 38 -14.96 -0.39 -17.14
N CYS A 39 -14.39 -0.97 -16.09
CA CYS A 39 -12.97 -1.30 -16.04
C CYS A 39 -12.58 -2.28 -17.15
N THR A 40 -13.37 -3.35 -17.31
CA THR A 40 -13.16 -4.36 -18.36
C THR A 40 -13.30 -3.78 -19.77
N LEU A 41 -14.24 -2.85 -19.97
CA LEU A 41 -14.41 -2.16 -21.24
C LEU A 41 -13.16 -1.34 -21.59
N ILE A 42 -12.64 -0.55 -20.64
CA ILE A 42 -11.41 0.23 -20.81
C ILE A 42 -10.22 -0.70 -21.06
N HIS A 43 -10.12 -1.81 -20.31
CA HIS A 43 -9.07 -2.81 -20.49
C HIS A 43 -9.02 -3.35 -21.91
N ARG A 44 -10.17 -3.77 -22.44
CA ARG A 44 -10.28 -4.29 -23.81
C ARG A 44 -9.96 -3.23 -24.85
N HIS A 45 -10.50 -2.02 -24.71
CA HIS A 45 -10.25 -0.94 -25.68
C HIS A 45 -8.79 -0.49 -25.74
N THR A 46 -8.07 -0.60 -24.63
CA THR A 46 -6.67 -0.16 -24.52
C THR A 46 -5.69 -1.32 -24.60
N ASN A 47 -6.15 -2.54 -24.89
CA ASN A 47 -5.34 -3.77 -24.90
C ASN A 47 -4.51 -3.95 -23.61
N GLY A 48 -5.14 -3.68 -22.45
CA GLY A 48 -4.52 -3.81 -21.13
C GLY A 48 -3.57 -2.66 -20.73
N GLN A 49 -3.48 -1.61 -21.54
CA GLN A 49 -2.74 -0.41 -21.16
C GLN A 49 -3.39 0.29 -19.96
N ASP A 50 -4.73 0.37 -19.91
CA ASP A 50 -5.53 0.86 -18.78
C ASP A 50 -6.57 -0.20 -18.36
N GLY A 51 -7.38 0.10 -17.34
CA GLY A 51 -8.44 -0.81 -16.89
C GLY A 51 -7.89 -1.99 -16.10
N ILE A 52 -7.31 -1.71 -14.94
CA ILE A 52 -6.81 -2.72 -14.02
C ILE A 52 -7.85 -2.95 -12.93
N TYR A 53 -8.38 -4.16 -12.84
CA TYR A 53 -9.33 -4.56 -11.82
C TYR A 53 -8.65 -5.48 -10.82
N PHE A 54 -8.48 -5.02 -9.59
CA PHE A 54 -7.99 -5.80 -8.47
C PHE A 54 -9.18 -6.30 -7.66
N THR A 55 -9.24 -7.61 -7.47
CA THR A 55 -10.15 -8.26 -6.55
C THR A 55 -9.38 -9.35 -5.82
N TYR A 56 -9.73 -9.63 -4.58
CA TYR A 56 -9.12 -10.70 -3.82
C TYR A 56 -9.77 -12.03 -4.21
N THR A 57 -8.93 -12.98 -4.65
CA THR A 57 -9.29 -14.39 -4.84
C THR A 57 -8.19 -15.24 -4.22
N GLU A 58 -8.51 -16.48 -3.82
CA GLU A 58 -7.48 -17.39 -3.29
C GLU A 58 -6.40 -17.70 -4.34
N GLU A 59 -6.78 -17.76 -5.63
CA GLU A 59 -5.88 -18.08 -6.74
C GLU A 59 -5.04 -16.87 -7.20
N ASN A 60 -5.53 -15.65 -6.99
CA ASN A 60 -4.84 -14.42 -7.35
C ASN A 60 -5.00 -13.39 -6.23
N PRO A 61 -4.24 -13.54 -5.14
CA PRO A 61 -4.30 -12.59 -4.06
C PRO A 61 -3.69 -11.24 -4.46
N ILE A 62 -4.17 -10.17 -3.84
CA ILE A 62 -3.55 -8.85 -3.97
C ILE A 62 -2.16 -8.94 -3.34
N SER A 63 -1.13 -8.57 -4.08
CA SER A 63 0.26 -8.56 -3.63
C SER A 63 0.95 -7.29 -4.07
N PHE A 64 1.95 -6.86 -3.29
CA PHE A 64 2.73 -5.66 -3.52
C PHE A 64 4.14 -5.85 -2.96
N ASN A 65 5.08 -4.99 -3.33
CA ASN A 65 6.41 -4.96 -2.74
C ASN A 65 6.74 -3.53 -2.27
N PRO A 66 6.71 -3.26 -0.95
CA PRO A 66 6.95 -1.92 -0.43
C PRO A 66 8.39 -1.47 -0.60
N PHE A 67 9.33 -2.40 -0.73
CA PHE A 67 10.75 -2.12 -0.93
C PHE A 67 11.13 -2.00 -2.40
N TYR A 68 10.19 -1.98 -3.33
CA TYR A 68 10.45 -1.81 -4.75
C TYR A 68 10.10 -0.39 -5.24
N THR A 69 10.96 0.16 -6.10
CA THR A 69 10.71 1.36 -6.90
C THR A 69 11.38 1.20 -8.27
N GLU A 70 10.67 1.51 -9.36
CA GLU A 70 11.19 1.32 -10.72
C GLU A 70 12.44 2.16 -11.03
N ASP A 71 12.54 3.35 -10.43
CA ASP A 71 13.69 4.25 -10.59
C ASP A 71 14.77 4.04 -9.52
N GLY A 72 14.58 3.09 -8.60
CA GLY A 72 15.45 2.87 -7.45
C GLY A 72 15.47 4.02 -6.44
N VAL A 73 14.56 5.00 -6.56
CA VAL A 73 14.53 6.18 -5.70
C VAL A 73 13.64 5.94 -4.49
N PHE A 74 14.25 6.02 -3.31
CA PHE A 74 13.57 6.01 -2.01
C PHE A 74 13.72 7.39 -1.34
N ASP A 75 12.80 8.29 -1.65
CA ASP A 75 12.72 9.60 -1.02
C ASP A 75 12.09 9.52 0.39
N ILE A 76 11.98 10.68 1.05
CA ILE A 76 11.50 10.80 2.43
C ILE A 76 10.09 10.20 2.55
N GLU A 77 9.20 10.48 1.60
CA GLU A 77 7.82 9.98 1.62
C GLU A 77 7.73 8.48 1.42
N LYS A 78 8.54 7.90 0.50
CA LYS A 78 8.58 6.44 0.30
C LYS A 78 9.13 5.71 1.53
N ARG A 79 10.13 6.28 2.20
CA ARG A 79 10.64 5.74 3.47
C ARG A 79 9.57 5.80 4.57
N GLU A 80 8.86 6.91 4.63
CA GLU A 80 7.76 7.11 5.59
C GLU A 80 6.60 6.14 5.30
N SER A 81 6.26 5.88 4.03
CA SER A 81 5.21 4.92 3.68
C SER A 81 5.58 3.49 4.08
N ILE A 82 6.83 3.08 3.83
CA ILE A 82 7.35 1.78 4.28
C ILE A 82 7.28 1.71 5.82
N LYS A 83 7.75 2.74 6.54
CA LYS A 83 7.72 2.77 8.00
C LYS A 83 6.29 2.60 8.52
N THR A 84 5.34 3.39 8.01
CA THR A 84 3.93 3.32 8.43
C THR A 84 3.33 1.96 8.14
N LEU A 85 3.59 1.38 6.95
CA LEU A 85 3.14 0.03 6.62
C LEU A 85 3.63 -0.99 7.66
N ILE A 86 4.93 -1.00 7.93
CA ILE A 86 5.53 -1.94 8.88
C ILE A 86 5.00 -1.71 10.31
N LEU A 87 4.80 -0.46 10.73
CA LEU A 87 4.18 -0.16 12.03
C LEU A 87 2.75 -0.67 12.12
N THR A 88 1.94 -0.48 11.09
CA THR A 88 0.55 -0.97 11.09
C THR A 88 0.49 -2.49 11.20
N LEU A 89 1.43 -3.20 10.55
CA LEU A 89 1.54 -4.65 10.66
C LEU A 89 2.01 -5.12 12.03
N TRP A 90 2.97 -4.40 12.62
CA TRP A 90 3.56 -4.78 13.91
C TRP A 90 2.65 -4.42 15.10
N LYS A 91 2.03 -3.24 15.08
CA LYS A 91 1.28 -2.66 16.20
C LYS A 91 -0.21 -2.69 15.92
N GLN A 92 -0.79 -3.88 15.76
CA GLN A 92 -2.24 -4.10 15.58
C GLN A 92 -3.08 -3.05 16.34
N GLU A 93 -4.22 -2.60 15.79
CA GLU A 93 -4.99 -1.37 16.10
C GLU A 93 -5.07 -0.87 17.56
N HIS A 94 -4.86 -1.72 18.55
CA HIS A 94 -4.96 -1.40 19.98
C HIS A 94 -3.62 -1.08 20.67
N GLU A 95 -2.48 -1.27 20.00
CA GLU A 95 -1.17 -0.93 20.56
C GLU A 95 -0.70 0.47 20.18
N LYS A 96 -0.44 1.31 21.19
CA LYS A 96 0.22 2.59 20.95
C LYS A 96 1.70 2.36 20.68
N THR A 97 2.16 2.74 19.50
CA THR A 97 3.59 2.78 19.17
C THR A 97 4.30 3.78 20.10
N ALA A 98 5.33 3.33 20.79
CA ALA A 98 6.20 4.23 21.55
C ALA A 98 7.03 5.09 20.59
N GLY A 99 7.35 6.33 20.98
CA GLY A 99 8.20 7.21 20.17
C GLY A 99 9.56 6.58 19.83
N ALA A 100 10.12 5.80 20.76
CA ALA A 100 11.37 5.08 20.55
C ALA A 100 11.25 3.98 19.47
N GLU A 101 10.16 3.22 19.45
CA GLU A 101 9.92 2.18 18.44
C GLU A 101 9.80 2.76 17.03
N SER A 102 9.10 3.90 16.90
CA SER A 102 8.97 4.62 15.63
C SER A 102 10.32 5.12 15.12
N VAL A 103 11.17 5.64 16.01
CA VAL A 103 12.54 6.07 15.67
C VAL A 103 13.40 4.87 15.27
N ALA A 104 13.37 3.79 16.06
CA ALA A 104 14.14 2.58 15.77
C ALA A 104 13.75 1.99 14.42
N LEU A 105 12.45 1.88 14.11
CA LEU A 105 12.02 1.39 12.81
C LEU A 105 12.40 2.34 11.66
N SER A 106 12.32 3.66 11.87
CA SER A 106 12.78 4.64 10.88
C SER A 106 14.26 4.43 10.54
N ASN A 107 15.11 4.21 11.55
CA ASN A 107 16.53 3.92 11.36
C ASN A 107 16.72 2.61 10.58
N ALA A 108 16.00 1.55 10.97
CA ALA A 108 16.05 0.26 10.30
C ALA A 108 15.70 0.35 8.80
N VAL A 109 14.63 1.07 8.46
CA VAL A 109 14.21 1.27 7.06
C VAL A 109 15.28 2.05 6.29
N ASN A 110 15.82 3.13 6.87
CA ASN A 110 16.85 3.93 6.22
C ASN A 110 18.13 3.13 5.94
N GLU A 111 18.57 2.32 6.89
CA GLU A 111 19.76 1.50 6.75
C GLU A 111 19.58 0.37 5.76
N PHE A 112 18.42 -0.30 5.79
CA PHE A 112 18.13 -1.32 4.82
C PHE A 112 18.09 -0.75 3.39
N ILE A 113 17.53 0.44 3.20
CA ILE A 113 17.58 1.14 1.90
C ILE A 113 19.02 1.48 1.50
N ASN A 114 19.88 1.87 2.45
CA ASN A 114 21.30 2.11 2.15
C ASN A 114 22.02 0.82 1.76
N LEU A 115 21.70 -0.32 2.40
CA LEU A 115 22.18 -1.64 2.02
C LEU A 115 21.77 -1.98 0.57
N LEU A 116 20.49 -1.82 0.23
CA LEU A 116 19.99 -2.06 -1.14
C LEU A 116 20.69 -1.21 -2.20
N ARG A 117 21.13 0.01 -1.85
CA ARG A 117 21.90 0.88 -2.76
C ARG A 117 23.37 0.48 -2.87
N ALA A 118 23.94 -0.07 -1.80
CA ALA A 118 25.35 -0.46 -1.74
C ALA A 118 25.58 -1.86 -2.34
N ASP A 119 24.60 -2.75 -2.23
CA ASP A 119 24.70 -4.14 -2.65
C ASP A 119 23.48 -4.55 -3.49
N THR A 120 23.68 -4.62 -4.81
CA THR A 120 22.65 -5.03 -5.77
C THR A 120 22.33 -6.52 -5.75
N SER A 121 23.08 -7.34 -4.99
CA SER A 121 22.77 -8.76 -4.81
C SER A 121 21.61 -8.98 -3.84
N VAL A 122 21.32 -8.01 -2.98
CA VAL A 122 20.18 -8.06 -2.06
C VAL A 122 18.90 -7.74 -2.83
N VAL A 123 17.99 -8.71 -2.90
CA VAL A 123 16.70 -8.53 -3.55
C VAL A 123 15.83 -7.58 -2.70
N PRO A 124 15.35 -6.45 -3.22
CA PRO A 124 14.45 -5.56 -2.49
C PRO A 124 13.11 -6.25 -2.24
N SER A 125 12.83 -6.64 -1.00
CA SER A 125 11.57 -7.28 -0.60
C SER A 125 11.40 -7.23 0.91
N PHE A 126 10.19 -7.54 1.38
CA PHE A 126 9.95 -7.69 2.81
C PHE A 126 10.76 -8.84 3.41
N ASN A 127 10.97 -9.94 2.69
CA ASN A 127 11.80 -11.06 3.13
C ASN A 127 13.24 -10.63 3.43
N SER A 128 13.85 -9.85 2.54
CA SER A 128 15.22 -9.35 2.75
C SER A 128 15.30 -8.36 3.90
N PHE A 129 14.27 -7.51 4.07
CA PHE A 129 14.17 -6.62 5.23
C PHE A 129 14.05 -7.41 6.54
N TYR A 130 13.22 -8.45 6.56
CA TYR A 130 13.04 -9.33 7.72
C TYR A 130 14.34 -10.03 8.11
N GLU A 131 15.10 -10.57 7.14
CA GLU A 131 16.41 -11.17 7.40
C GLU A 131 17.44 -10.14 7.87
N PHE A 132 17.43 -8.93 7.31
CA PHE A 132 18.27 -7.83 7.78
C PHE A 132 17.99 -7.48 9.25
N ILE A 133 16.71 -7.38 9.64
CA ILE A 133 16.31 -7.13 11.04
C ILE A 133 16.81 -8.26 11.96
N LYS A 134 16.59 -9.51 11.55
CA LYS A 134 16.97 -10.71 12.31
C LYS A 134 18.47 -10.87 12.49
N GLY A 135 19.25 -10.45 11.50
CA GLY A 135 20.71 -10.58 11.47
C GLY A 135 21.44 -9.31 11.92
N ASP A 136 21.88 -8.53 10.94
CA ASP A 136 22.84 -7.44 11.15
C ASP A 136 22.29 -6.32 12.02
N TYR A 137 21.02 -5.96 11.82
CA TYR A 137 20.38 -4.89 12.60
C TYR A 137 20.30 -5.26 14.08
N ARG A 138 19.89 -6.50 14.40
CA ARG A 138 19.83 -7.00 15.78
C ARG A 138 21.18 -6.92 16.48
N LYS A 139 22.25 -7.41 15.84
CA LYS A 139 23.62 -7.35 16.40
C LYS A 139 24.05 -5.91 16.68
N ARG A 140 23.67 -4.97 15.82
CA ARG A 140 23.99 -3.56 16.01
C ARG A 140 23.21 -2.95 17.18
N LEU A 141 21.92 -3.24 17.32
CA LEU A 141 21.15 -2.79 18.49
C LEU A 141 21.75 -3.29 19.80
N GLU A 142 22.27 -4.53 19.81
CA GLU A 142 23.00 -5.11 20.94
C GLU A 142 24.31 -4.35 21.23
N GLN A 143 25.04 -3.91 20.21
CA GLN A 143 26.26 -3.10 20.35
C GLN A 143 26.00 -1.66 20.81
N GLU A 144 24.89 -1.06 20.37
CA GLU A 144 24.46 0.28 20.77
C GLU A 144 23.72 0.31 22.13
N GLU A 145 23.62 -0.85 22.80
CA GLU A 145 22.94 -1.02 24.08
C GLU A 145 21.48 -0.51 24.06
N VAL A 146 20.80 -0.65 22.91
CA VAL A 146 19.40 -0.26 22.78
C VAL A 146 18.56 -1.16 23.67
N ARG A 147 17.73 -0.54 24.52
CA ARG A 147 16.91 -1.28 25.48
C ARG A 147 15.82 -2.03 24.73
N GLU A 148 15.55 -3.27 25.13
CA GLU A 148 14.50 -4.11 24.56
C GLU A 148 13.13 -3.41 24.54
N LYS A 149 12.80 -2.64 25.59
CA LYS A 149 11.55 -1.84 25.65
C LYS A 149 11.45 -0.73 24.60
N ASP A 150 12.57 -0.32 24.02
CA ASP A 150 12.63 0.72 22.98
C ASP A 150 12.49 0.10 21.59
N PHE A 151 12.94 -1.15 21.41
CA PHE A 151 12.70 -1.95 20.20
C PHE A 151 12.82 -3.46 20.47
N ASP A 152 11.68 -4.13 20.66
CA ASP A 152 11.63 -5.57 20.87
C ASP A 152 11.72 -6.31 19.54
N VAL A 153 12.95 -6.65 19.14
CA VAL A 153 13.23 -7.40 17.89
C VAL A 153 12.53 -8.77 17.90
N ALA A 154 12.45 -9.44 19.04
CA ALA A 154 11.86 -10.77 19.12
C ALA A 154 10.35 -10.71 18.86
N ASN A 155 9.65 -9.78 19.51
CA ASN A 155 8.25 -9.51 19.25
C ASN A 155 8.01 -9.04 17.81
N PHE A 156 8.83 -8.12 17.30
CA PHE A 156 8.75 -7.65 15.91
C PHE A 156 8.79 -8.81 14.91
N LEU A 157 9.80 -9.69 15.03
CA LEU A 157 9.95 -10.84 14.15
C LEU A 157 8.80 -11.83 14.30
N PHE A 158 8.31 -12.05 15.52
CA PHE A 158 7.19 -12.96 15.79
C PHE A 158 5.88 -12.46 15.15
N VAL A 159 5.52 -11.20 15.39
CA VAL A 159 4.28 -10.61 14.86
C VAL A 159 4.30 -10.56 13.33
N LEU A 160 5.47 -10.30 12.74
CA LEU A 160 5.63 -10.18 11.30
C LEU A 160 5.92 -11.49 10.58
N ALA A 161 6.10 -12.60 11.30
CA ALA A 161 6.35 -13.92 10.73
C ALA A 161 5.31 -14.37 9.69
N PRO A 162 4.00 -14.08 9.83
CA PRO A 162 3.01 -14.46 8.81
C PRO A 162 3.25 -13.84 7.43
N PHE A 163 3.95 -12.71 7.32
CA PHE A 163 4.27 -12.05 6.05
C PHE A 163 5.66 -12.43 5.50
N TYR A 164 6.44 -13.13 6.31
CA TYR A 164 7.75 -13.63 5.92
C TYR A 164 7.61 -14.97 5.18
N LYS A 165 8.59 -15.31 4.34
CA LYS A 165 8.65 -16.54 3.54
C LYS A 165 8.15 -17.78 4.30
N GLY A 166 7.09 -18.41 3.76
CA GLY A 166 6.45 -19.59 4.35
C GLY A 166 5.36 -19.30 5.39
N GLY A 167 5.06 -18.04 5.65
CA GLY A 167 3.91 -17.60 6.43
C GLY A 167 2.61 -17.54 5.63
N GLU A 168 1.48 -17.37 6.32
CA GLU A 168 0.13 -17.35 5.73
C GLU A 168 -0.08 -16.24 4.68
N TYR A 169 0.61 -15.11 4.83
CA TYR A 169 0.49 -13.91 3.99
C TYR A 169 1.81 -13.59 3.27
N ASP A 170 2.68 -14.58 3.04
CA ASP A 170 4.02 -14.34 2.47
C ASP A 170 3.99 -13.72 1.06
N TYR A 171 2.90 -13.95 0.32
CA TYR A 171 2.64 -13.37 -0.99
C TYR A 171 2.41 -11.85 -0.95
N LEU A 172 1.94 -11.31 0.19
CA LEU A 172 1.32 -9.99 0.22
C LEU A 172 2.34 -8.84 0.04
N LEU A 173 3.52 -8.97 0.64
CA LEU A 173 4.56 -7.93 0.67
C LEU A 173 5.84 -8.30 -0.12
N ASN A 174 5.80 -9.43 -0.85
CA ASN A 174 6.95 -9.98 -1.57
C ASN A 174 6.66 -10.16 -3.07
N SER A 175 5.72 -9.40 -3.63
CA SER A 175 5.35 -9.54 -5.04
C SER A 175 6.55 -9.32 -5.96
N ASP A 176 6.77 -10.26 -6.87
CA ASP A 176 7.67 -10.15 -8.02
C ASP A 176 6.96 -9.57 -9.26
N LYS A 177 5.63 -9.54 -9.24
CA LYS A 177 4.79 -8.97 -10.29
C LYS A 177 4.83 -7.45 -10.21
N GLN A 178 5.80 -6.89 -10.92
CA GLN A 178 5.93 -5.46 -11.15
C GLN A 178 4.82 -5.00 -12.13
N LEU A 179 3.59 -4.85 -11.65
CA LEU A 179 2.62 -4.04 -12.38
C LEU A 179 3.05 -2.58 -12.19
N ASP A 180 3.50 -1.93 -13.26
CA ASP A 180 3.63 -0.47 -13.29
C ASP A 180 2.24 0.12 -13.09
N LEU A 181 1.87 0.36 -11.84
CA LEU A 181 0.62 1.02 -11.49
C LEU A 181 0.70 2.52 -11.68
N LEU A 182 1.88 3.11 -11.88
CA LEU A 182 2.03 4.55 -12.04
C LEU A 182 1.44 5.00 -13.38
N SER A 183 1.76 4.31 -14.48
CA SER A 183 1.26 4.66 -15.82
C SER A 183 -0.22 4.36 -16.04
N LYS A 184 -0.78 3.35 -15.34
CA LYS A 184 -2.19 2.97 -15.48
C LYS A 184 -3.12 4.11 -15.08
N ARG A 185 -4.03 4.50 -15.97
CA ARG A 185 -4.95 5.63 -15.75
C ARG A 185 -6.28 5.22 -15.16
N PHE A 186 -6.66 3.95 -15.22
CA PHE A 186 -7.92 3.48 -14.66
C PHE A 186 -7.69 2.22 -13.85
N ILE A 187 -7.80 2.33 -12.53
CA ILE A 187 -7.57 1.23 -11.59
C ILE A 187 -8.78 1.15 -10.66
N VAL A 188 -9.31 -0.06 -10.48
CA VAL A 188 -10.38 -0.37 -9.52
C VAL A 188 -9.86 -1.39 -8.53
N TYR A 189 -10.00 -1.10 -7.24
CA TYR A 189 -9.81 -2.05 -6.15
C TYR A 189 -11.18 -2.41 -5.60
N GLU A 190 -11.59 -3.65 -5.84
CA GLU A 190 -12.76 -4.25 -5.23
C GLU A 190 -12.36 -4.93 -3.92
N ILE A 191 -12.92 -4.43 -2.82
CA ILE A 191 -12.50 -4.82 -1.47
C ILE A 191 -13.59 -5.53 -0.68
N ASP A 192 -14.77 -5.80 -1.25
CA ASP A 192 -15.89 -6.41 -0.50
C ASP A 192 -15.53 -7.76 0.12
N ALA A 193 -14.72 -8.57 -0.57
CA ALA A 193 -14.26 -9.87 -0.09
C ALA A 193 -13.33 -9.79 1.13
N ILE A 194 -12.63 -8.67 1.31
CA ILE A 194 -11.64 -8.48 2.39
C ILE A 194 -12.08 -7.45 3.42
N LYS A 195 -13.21 -6.75 3.24
CA LYS A 195 -13.62 -5.60 4.07
C LYS A 195 -13.71 -5.89 5.57
N ASP A 196 -14.03 -7.13 5.92
CA ASP A 196 -14.17 -7.60 7.30
C ASP A 196 -12.92 -8.37 7.78
N ASN A 197 -11.89 -8.53 6.94
CA ASN A 197 -10.64 -9.18 7.31
C ASN A 197 -9.70 -8.18 8.02
N PRO A 198 -9.40 -8.38 9.31
CA PRO A 198 -8.65 -7.40 10.12
C PRO A 198 -7.17 -7.29 9.73
N VAL A 199 -6.65 -8.22 8.92
CA VAL A 199 -5.26 -8.24 8.46
C VAL A 199 -5.16 -7.69 7.05
N LEU A 200 -5.91 -8.27 6.11
CA LEU A 200 -5.82 -7.90 4.69
C LEU A 200 -6.34 -6.49 4.42
N PHE A 201 -7.43 -6.09 5.08
CA PHE A 201 -8.08 -4.81 4.79
C PHE A 201 -7.17 -3.59 5.04
N PRO A 202 -6.52 -3.44 6.22
CA PRO A 202 -5.61 -2.34 6.45
C PRO A 202 -4.44 -2.33 5.44
N ILE A 203 -3.91 -3.50 5.10
CA ILE A 203 -2.74 -3.61 4.22
C ILE A 203 -3.09 -3.20 2.80
N VAL A 204 -4.18 -3.74 2.25
CA VAL A 204 -4.65 -3.38 0.90
C VAL A 204 -4.99 -1.89 0.84
N THR A 205 -5.56 -1.33 1.91
CA THR A 205 -5.81 0.12 2.02
C THR A 205 -4.52 0.94 1.98
N ILE A 206 -3.47 0.53 2.70
CA ILE A 206 -2.16 1.22 2.65
C ILE A 206 -1.58 1.17 1.24
N ILE A 207 -1.58 0.01 0.60
CA ILE A 207 -1.06 -0.19 -0.76
C ILE A 207 -1.78 0.72 -1.74
N LEU A 208 -3.11 0.77 -1.65
CA LEU A 208 -3.95 1.61 -2.48
C LEU A 208 -3.60 3.10 -2.34
N MET A 209 -3.48 3.56 -1.09
CA MET A 209 -3.11 4.94 -0.80
C MET A 209 -1.70 5.26 -1.28
N GLU A 210 -0.75 4.32 -1.16
CA GLU A 210 0.61 4.48 -1.69
C GLU A 210 0.59 4.65 -3.21
N VAL A 211 -0.17 3.84 -3.94
CA VAL A 211 -0.34 3.98 -5.40
C VAL A 211 -0.91 5.37 -5.74
N TYR A 212 -1.91 5.84 -4.99
CA TYR A 212 -2.50 7.16 -5.19
C TYR A 212 -1.49 8.30 -4.97
N ILE A 213 -0.77 8.27 -3.85
CA ILE A 213 0.21 9.31 -3.48
C ILE A 213 1.35 9.34 -4.49
N ASN A 214 1.84 8.17 -4.90
CA ASN A 214 2.90 8.06 -5.91
C ASN A 214 2.47 8.73 -7.23
N LYS A 215 1.23 8.52 -7.68
CA LYS A 215 0.66 9.24 -8.84
C LYS A 215 0.60 10.74 -8.63
N MET A 216 0.10 11.19 -7.48
CA MET A 216 0.02 12.63 -7.15
C MET A 216 1.39 13.30 -7.23
N ARG A 217 2.43 12.62 -6.75
CA ARG A 217 3.81 13.11 -6.75
C ARG A 217 4.44 13.13 -8.13
N ARG A 218 4.42 12.02 -8.86
CA ARG A 218 5.24 11.85 -10.08
C ARG A 218 4.57 12.39 -11.34
N LEU A 219 3.23 12.41 -11.41
CA LEU A 219 2.50 12.78 -12.62
C LEU A 219 2.09 14.26 -12.63
N LYS A 220 3.01 15.21 -12.47
CA LYS A 220 2.66 16.66 -12.37
C LYS A 220 1.83 17.14 -13.57
N GLY A 221 0.88 18.05 -13.32
CA GLY A 221 -0.03 18.59 -14.35
C GLY A 221 -1.18 17.67 -14.78
N ILE A 222 -1.17 16.39 -14.40
CA ILE A 222 -2.24 15.44 -14.70
C ILE A 222 -3.26 15.42 -13.56
N ARG A 223 -4.57 15.45 -13.86
CA ARG A 223 -5.64 15.36 -12.87
C ARG A 223 -5.78 13.93 -12.32
N LYS A 224 -5.96 13.79 -11.00
CA LYS A 224 -6.20 12.50 -10.33
C LYS A 224 -7.55 12.54 -9.65
N VAL A 225 -8.25 11.42 -9.71
CA VAL A 225 -9.54 11.21 -9.07
C VAL A 225 -9.41 9.97 -8.19
N LEU A 226 -9.54 10.15 -6.87
CA LEU A 226 -9.76 9.07 -5.93
C LEU A 226 -11.26 9.02 -5.60
N LEU A 227 -11.89 7.88 -5.86
CA LEU A 227 -13.28 7.65 -5.45
C LEU A 227 -13.32 6.49 -4.45
N LEU A 228 -13.92 6.74 -3.28
CA LEU A 228 -14.10 5.77 -2.21
C LEU A 228 -15.61 5.50 -2.03
N GLU A 229 -16.17 4.55 -2.77
CA GLU A 229 -17.60 4.21 -2.66
C GLU A 229 -17.81 3.25 -1.48
N GLU A 230 -18.57 3.69 -0.48
CA GLU A 230 -18.91 2.97 0.78
C GLU A 230 -17.72 2.51 1.66
N ALA A 231 -16.50 2.41 1.11
CA ALA A 231 -15.25 2.12 1.79
C ALA A 231 -14.71 3.29 2.62
N TRP A 232 -15.19 4.52 2.40
CA TRP A 232 -14.66 5.72 3.06
C TRP A 232 -14.74 5.65 4.60
N LYS A 233 -15.77 4.99 5.16
CA LYS A 233 -15.92 4.86 6.63
C LYS A 233 -14.87 3.94 7.24
N ALA A 234 -14.43 2.94 6.49
CA ALA A 234 -13.42 2.00 6.94
C ALA A 234 -12.03 2.63 6.76
N ILE A 235 -11.77 3.24 5.60
CA ILE A 235 -10.49 3.93 5.33
C ILE A 235 -10.26 5.14 6.24
N ALA A 236 -11.32 5.86 6.66
CA ALA A 236 -11.21 7.05 7.50
C ALA A 236 -11.14 6.78 9.01
N LYS A 237 -11.37 5.54 9.48
CA LYS A 237 -11.39 5.22 10.92
C LYS A 237 -10.00 4.99 11.52
N ASP A 238 -8.99 4.72 10.71
CA ASP A 238 -7.70 4.22 11.18
C ASP A 238 -6.59 5.27 11.12
N SER A 239 -5.37 4.86 11.51
CA SER A 239 -4.11 5.57 11.24
C SER A 239 -3.94 6.00 9.77
N MET A 240 -4.75 5.45 8.87
CA MET A 240 -4.88 5.76 7.44
C MET A 240 -5.52 7.11 7.12
N ALA A 241 -6.25 7.73 8.06
CA ALA A 241 -6.80 9.07 7.87
C ALA A 241 -5.72 10.13 7.54
N ASN A 242 -4.49 9.91 8.02
CA ASN A 242 -3.33 10.76 7.70
C ASN A 242 -2.96 10.72 6.20
N TYR A 243 -3.32 9.66 5.47
CA TYR A 243 -3.11 9.57 4.01
C TYR A 243 -4.23 10.23 3.20
N LEU A 244 -5.44 10.33 3.76
CA LEU A 244 -6.60 10.96 3.11
C LEU A 244 -6.51 12.50 3.10
N ILE A 245 -5.73 13.06 4.02
CA ILE A 245 -5.44 14.48 4.08
C ILE A 245 -3.99 14.66 3.67
N PRO A 246 -3.68 14.86 2.38
CA PRO A 246 -2.35 15.28 1.99
C PRO A 246 -2.01 16.52 2.82
N ASN A 247 -0.89 16.48 3.54
CA ASN A 247 -0.37 17.66 4.23
C ASN A 247 -0.53 18.87 3.31
N ARG A 248 -1.15 19.94 3.82
CA ARG A 248 -1.52 21.19 3.11
C ARG A 248 -0.34 21.95 2.48
N TYR A 249 0.82 21.32 2.35
CA TYR A 249 2.05 21.88 1.81
C TYR A 249 2.47 21.09 0.56
N GLN A 250 1.71 21.21 -0.52
CA GLN A 250 2.17 21.08 -1.92
C GLN A 250 0.94 21.08 -2.85
N ILE A 251 0.37 22.26 -3.04
CA ILE A 251 -0.30 22.65 -4.29
C ILE A 251 0.52 23.81 -4.86
#